data_AF-A0A947UAN8-F1
#
_entry.id   AF-A0A947UAN8-F1
#
_cell.length_a   1.000
_cell.length_b   1.000
_cell.length_c   1.000
_cell.angle_alpha   90.00
_cell.angle_beta   90.00
_cell.angle_gamma   90.00
#
_symmetry.space_group_name_H-M   'P 1'
#
loop_
_entity.id
_entity.type
_entity.pdbx_description
1 polymer ?
#
loop_
_entity_poly.entity_id
_entity_poly.type
_entity_poly.pdbx_seq_one_letter_code
_entity_poly.pdbx_strand_id
1 'polypeptide(L)'
;MSGVRARYLIAGLLLIGLVNAIVLAGVAWNRQPPEESRLQLSERELVATYAYWRKDNSSLALRLDYRWPSQADDDHYYLSISAEKMAELGFHVPTELNEQTVRRYRRQLDRDALLVLELDGPAYQREVSMLVAAHAEALRLHNSVPDSQELREAAQHAANALDYEQRRASRLLAVDVGLDQQALRMRYPDRARYAIVRSIIEAQVSSVAIDWTGEGEDPRPDNQRWTWQLGGSADTPGLHSLNLPQRWHATFDSLLQQGEQSVVDYLSDQKLFSAEVAFGRRLEPWFVDLSAREVSASQPTTKVQ
;
A
#
# COMPACT_ATOMS: atom_id res chain seq x y z
N MET A 1 -42.96 35.71 -22.47
CA MET A 1 -41.70 35.40 -21.74
C MET A 1 -41.63 33.97 -21.16
N SER A 2 -42.56 33.04 -21.47
CA SER A 2 -42.56 31.67 -20.93
C SER A 2 -41.74 30.64 -21.74
N GLY A 3 -41.68 30.77 -23.07
CA GLY A 3 -41.04 29.78 -23.95
C GLY A 3 -39.50 29.71 -23.85
N VAL A 4 -38.84 30.81 -23.48
CA VAL A 4 -37.38 30.85 -23.34
C VAL A 4 -36.93 30.15 -22.06
N ARG A 5 -37.65 30.34 -20.94
CA ARG A 5 -37.37 29.66 -19.66
C ARG A 5 -37.58 28.15 -19.75
N ALA A 6 -38.63 27.71 -20.45
CA ALA A 6 -38.87 26.28 -20.68
C ALA A 6 -37.75 25.62 -21.51
N ARG A 7 -37.21 26.32 -22.52
CA ARG A 7 -36.09 25.82 -23.34
C ARG A 7 -34.80 25.68 -22.53
N TYR A 8 -34.48 26.62 -21.65
CA TYR A 8 -33.32 26.51 -20.76
C TYR A 8 -33.48 25.38 -19.73
N LEU A 9 -34.68 25.17 -19.19
CA LEU A 9 -34.94 24.07 -18.27
C LEU A 9 -34.78 22.71 -18.96
N ILE A 10 -35.32 22.55 -20.17
CA ILE A 10 -35.13 21.33 -20.97
C ILE A 10 -33.66 21.13 -21.32
N ALA A 11 -32.95 22.18 -21.75
CA ALA A 11 -31.53 22.10 -22.04
C ALA A 11 -30.70 21.70 -20.80
N GLY A 12 -31.03 22.24 -19.62
CA GLY A 12 -30.40 21.87 -18.36
C GLY A 12 -30.66 20.41 -17.98
N LEU A 13 -31.89 19.93 -18.09
CA LEU A 13 -32.23 18.52 -17.83
C LEU A 13 -31.54 17.57 -18.82
N LEU A 14 -31.50 17.94 -20.11
CA LEU A 14 -30.80 17.16 -21.13
C LEU A 14 -29.29 17.10 -20.85
N LEU A 15 -28.69 18.22 -20.42
CA LEU A 15 -27.29 18.25 -20.04
C LEU A 15 -27.01 17.34 -18.85
N ILE A 16 -27.83 17.41 -17.79
CA ILE A 16 -27.72 16.54 -16.62
C ILE A 16 -27.87 15.06 -17.03
N GLY A 17 -28.89 14.75 -17.85
CA GLY A 17 -29.12 13.39 -18.35
C GLY A 17 -27.94 12.86 -19.15
N LEU A 18 -27.39 13.68 -20.05
CA LEU A 18 -26.25 13.33 -20.89
C LEU A 18 -24.98 13.08 -20.05
N VAL A 19 -24.68 13.95 -19.10
CA VAL A 19 -23.51 13.79 -18.22
C VAL A 19 -23.62 12.50 -17.40
N ASN A 20 -24.79 12.22 -16.80
CA ASN A 20 -25.01 10.97 -16.07
C ASN A 20 -24.91 9.74 -16.98
N ALA A 21 -25.43 9.81 -18.20
CA ALA A 21 -25.32 8.71 -19.17
C ALA A 21 -23.86 8.42 -19.53
N ILE A 22 -23.02 9.46 -19.72
CA ILE A 22 -21.59 9.31 -19.99
C ILE A 22 -20.89 8.65 -18.79
N VAL A 23 -21.18 9.08 -17.55
CA VAL A 23 -20.61 8.49 -16.34
C VAL A 23 -20.97 7.01 -16.22
N LEU A 24 -22.26 6.66 -16.38
CA LEU A 24 -22.73 5.28 -16.29
C LEU A 24 -22.15 4.40 -17.41
N ALA A 25 -22.04 4.93 -18.63
CA ALA A 25 -21.37 4.24 -19.73
C ALA A 25 -19.89 3.98 -19.41
N GLY A 26 -19.21 4.93 -18.78
CA GLY A 26 -17.83 4.77 -18.31
C GLY A 26 -17.69 3.68 -17.24
N VAL A 27 -18.62 3.59 -16.30
CA VAL A 27 -18.65 2.51 -15.30
C VAL A 27 -18.92 1.15 -15.95
N ALA A 28 -19.89 1.09 -16.86
CA ALA A 28 -20.20 -0.13 -17.59
C ALA A 28 -18.97 -0.60 -18.39
N TRP A 29 -18.28 0.32 -19.08
CA TRP A 29 -17.04 0.03 -19.80
C TRP A 29 -15.91 -0.45 -18.89
N ASN A 30 -15.74 0.16 -17.71
CA ASN A 30 -14.73 -0.26 -16.75
C ASN A 30 -14.94 -1.72 -16.31
N ARG A 31 -16.21 -2.11 -16.09
CA ARG A 31 -16.61 -3.44 -15.61
C ARG A 31 -16.78 -4.48 -16.71
N GLN A 32 -16.49 -4.15 -17.98
CA GLN A 32 -16.61 -5.12 -19.07
C GLN A 32 -15.45 -6.13 -19.05
N PRO A 33 -15.75 -7.43 -19.23
CA PRO A 33 -14.71 -8.45 -19.42
C PRO A 33 -13.84 -8.21 -20.68
N PRO A 34 -12.59 -8.70 -20.71
CA PRO A 34 -11.86 -9.22 -19.56
C PRO A 34 -11.50 -8.08 -18.60
N GLU A 35 -11.62 -8.36 -17.31
CA GLU A 35 -11.17 -7.46 -16.26
C GLU A 35 -9.63 -7.41 -16.24
N GLU A 36 -9.09 -6.35 -15.66
CA GLU A 36 -7.65 -6.17 -15.52
C GLU A 36 -7.09 -7.18 -14.52
N SER A 37 -7.67 -7.25 -13.34
CA SER A 37 -7.31 -8.19 -12.28
C SER A 37 -8.46 -8.40 -11.31
N ARG A 38 -8.40 -9.50 -10.56
CA ARG A 38 -9.35 -9.84 -9.49
C ARG A 38 -8.56 -10.37 -8.31
N LEU A 39 -8.59 -9.66 -7.19
CA LEU A 39 -7.82 -10.03 -5.99
C LEU A 39 -8.76 -10.45 -4.87
N GLN A 40 -8.40 -11.53 -4.17
CA GLN A 40 -9.07 -11.94 -2.93
C GLN A 40 -8.37 -11.27 -1.75
N LEU A 41 -8.97 -10.20 -1.25
CA LEU A 41 -8.42 -9.37 -0.19
C LEU A 41 -9.04 -9.72 1.17
N SER A 42 -8.35 -9.33 2.23
CA SER A 42 -8.78 -9.50 3.62
C SER A 42 -8.70 -8.16 4.36
N GLU A 43 -9.01 -8.19 5.66
CA GLU A 43 -8.85 -7.04 6.56
C GLU A 43 -7.44 -6.45 6.58
N ARG A 44 -6.43 -7.27 6.24
CA ARG A 44 -5.01 -6.86 6.17
C ARG A 44 -4.72 -5.93 5.00
N GLU A 45 -5.47 -6.07 3.91
CA GLU A 45 -5.30 -5.27 2.70
C GLU A 45 -6.41 -4.21 2.55
N LEU A 46 -7.50 -4.31 3.30
CA LEU A 46 -8.64 -3.39 3.23
C LEU A 46 -8.94 -2.81 4.61
N VAL A 47 -8.40 -1.61 4.86
CA VAL A 47 -8.51 -0.95 6.16
C VAL A 47 -9.69 0.01 6.15
N ALA A 48 -10.45 0.07 7.24
CA ALA A 48 -11.54 1.02 7.38
C ALA A 48 -11.00 2.46 7.38
N THR A 49 -11.50 3.30 6.48
CA THR A 49 -11.11 4.72 6.45
C THR A 49 -11.67 5.43 7.67
N TYR A 50 -10.92 6.41 8.19
CA TYR A 50 -11.26 7.19 9.37
C TYR A 50 -12.75 7.51 9.42
N ALA A 51 -13.37 8.06 8.36
CA ALA A 51 -14.81 8.36 8.23
C ALA A 51 -15.82 7.42 8.91
N TYR A 52 -15.57 6.10 8.97
CA TYR A 52 -16.38 5.12 9.70
C TYR A 52 -16.53 5.45 11.21
N TRP A 53 -15.50 6.02 11.84
CA TRP A 53 -15.48 6.42 13.26
C TRP A 53 -16.55 7.44 13.66
N ARG A 54 -17.09 8.21 12.71
CA ARG A 54 -18.07 9.28 12.97
C ARG A 54 -19.52 8.83 12.87
N LYS A 55 -19.80 7.53 12.68
CA LYS A 55 -21.15 6.96 12.55
C LYS A 55 -22.02 7.69 11.50
N ASP A 56 -21.37 8.30 10.50
CA ASP A 56 -22.08 8.83 9.34
C ASP A 56 -22.30 7.66 8.37
N ASN A 57 -23.47 7.05 8.45
CA ASN A 57 -23.82 5.82 7.72
C ASN A 57 -24.01 6.04 6.21
N SER A 58 -23.72 7.24 5.71
CA SER A 58 -24.02 7.65 4.34
C SER A 58 -22.97 7.16 3.33
N SER A 59 -21.74 6.90 3.78
CA SER A 59 -20.66 6.38 2.93
C SER A 59 -19.70 5.50 3.72
N LEU A 60 -19.88 4.19 3.65
CA LEU A 60 -18.85 3.25 4.12
C LEU A 60 -17.81 3.06 3.01
N ALA A 61 -16.57 3.43 3.31
CA ALA A 61 -15.44 3.28 2.39
C ALA A 61 -14.27 2.59 3.10
N LEU A 62 -13.59 1.73 2.35
CA LEU A 62 -12.36 1.06 2.76
C LEU A 62 -11.19 1.62 1.95
N ARG A 63 -10.00 1.65 2.53
CA ARG A 63 -8.76 1.98 1.85
C ARG A 63 -8.03 0.69 1.51
N LEU A 64 -7.51 0.60 0.28
CA LEU A 64 -6.59 -0.48 -0.07
C LEU A 64 -5.22 -0.15 0.52
N ASP A 65 -4.78 -0.98 1.46
CA ASP A 65 -3.52 -0.86 2.16
C ASP A 65 -2.47 -1.70 1.41
N TYR A 66 -1.54 -1.02 0.75
CA TYR A 66 -0.36 -1.64 0.16
C TYR A 66 0.87 -1.01 0.77
N ARG A 67 1.99 -1.73 0.71
CA ARG A 67 3.28 -1.22 1.15
C ARG A 67 4.38 -1.56 0.15
N TRP A 68 5.54 -0.97 0.36
CA TRP A 68 6.73 -1.30 -0.41
C TRP A 68 7.50 -2.42 0.30
N PRO A 69 8.15 -3.34 -0.43
CA PRO A 69 9.04 -4.33 0.17
C PRO A 69 10.19 -3.63 0.88
N SER A 70 10.73 -4.25 1.93
CA SER A 70 11.93 -3.72 2.58
C SER A 70 13.11 -3.78 1.60
N GLN A 71 13.94 -2.75 1.64
CA GLN A 71 15.19 -2.73 0.89
C GLN A 71 16.30 -3.29 1.80
N ALA A 72 17.29 -3.96 1.20
CA ALA A 72 18.34 -4.64 1.95
C ALA A 72 19.20 -3.70 2.81
N ASP A 73 19.25 -2.41 2.46
CA ASP A 73 19.75 -1.31 3.29
C ASP A 73 18.54 -0.51 3.80
N ASP A 74 18.12 -0.78 5.03
CA ASP A 74 16.89 -0.22 5.61
C ASP A 74 17.04 1.24 6.07
N ASP A 75 18.10 1.93 5.66
CA ASP A 75 18.31 3.37 5.90
C ASP A 75 17.50 4.26 4.92
N HIS A 76 16.84 3.65 3.93
CA HIS A 76 16.12 4.32 2.84
C HIS A 76 14.65 4.64 3.17
N TYR A 77 14.34 5.02 4.41
CA TYR A 77 12.96 5.23 4.93
C TYR A 77 12.02 6.14 4.10
N TYR A 78 12.51 6.82 3.06
CA TYR A 78 11.74 7.83 2.33
C TYR A 78 11.64 7.63 0.81
N LEU A 79 12.38 6.71 0.19
CA LEU A 79 12.41 6.57 -1.28
C LEU A 79 11.91 5.20 -1.73
N SER A 80 10.65 5.16 -2.14
CA SER A 80 10.01 3.93 -2.62
C SER A 80 10.46 3.52 -4.03
N ILE A 81 10.86 4.48 -4.86
CA ILE A 81 11.28 4.29 -6.25
C ILE A 81 12.72 4.77 -6.43
N SER A 82 13.58 3.94 -7.02
CA SER A 82 14.99 4.26 -7.24
C SER A 82 15.22 5.34 -8.28
N ALA A 83 16.39 5.98 -8.25
CA ALA A 83 16.77 6.99 -9.24
C ALA A 83 16.75 6.46 -10.68
N GLU A 84 17.20 5.22 -10.92
CA GLU A 84 17.19 4.62 -12.27
C GLU A 84 15.76 4.50 -12.79
N LYS A 85 14.85 4.02 -11.94
CA LYS A 85 13.44 3.88 -12.29
C LYS A 85 12.78 5.24 -12.51
N MET A 86 13.14 6.26 -11.73
CA MET A 86 12.68 7.62 -11.96
C MET A 86 13.13 8.16 -13.33
N ALA A 87 14.35 7.85 -13.76
CA ALA A 87 14.82 8.22 -15.11
C ALA A 87 14.01 7.51 -16.21
N GLU A 88 13.65 6.23 -16.02
CA GLU A 88 12.78 5.48 -16.95
C GLU A 88 11.37 6.09 -17.06
N LEU A 89 10.83 6.62 -15.95
CA LEU A 89 9.56 7.37 -15.90
C LEU A 89 9.69 8.79 -16.50
N GLY A 90 10.89 9.13 -16.95
CA GLY A 90 11.25 10.35 -17.67
C GLY A 90 11.58 11.54 -16.76
N PHE A 91 11.78 11.34 -15.47
CA PHE A 91 12.31 12.38 -14.59
C PHE A 91 13.77 12.68 -14.94
N HIS A 92 14.15 13.95 -14.87
CA HIS A 92 15.54 14.35 -15.07
C HIS A 92 16.32 14.13 -13.78
N VAL A 93 17.04 13.02 -13.70
CA VAL A 93 17.94 12.71 -12.58
C VAL A 93 19.30 13.40 -12.84
N PRO A 94 19.74 14.35 -12.00
CA PRO A 94 21.05 14.99 -12.15
C PRO A 94 22.19 14.01 -11.84
N THR A 95 23.26 14.10 -12.60
CA THR A 95 24.51 13.35 -12.38
C THR A 95 25.37 13.93 -11.25
N GLU A 96 25.28 15.24 -11.02
CA GLU A 96 25.98 15.94 -9.94
C GLU A 96 25.01 16.28 -8.80
N LEU A 97 25.37 15.91 -7.57
CA LEU A 97 24.58 16.14 -6.38
C LEU A 97 25.09 17.38 -5.64
N ASN A 98 24.37 18.49 -5.79
CA ASN A 98 24.56 19.70 -5.02
C ASN A 98 23.19 20.28 -4.62
N GLU A 99 23.18 21.28 -3.75
CA GLU A 99 21.92 21.83 -3.23
C GLU A 99 21.00 22.35 -4.35
N GLN A 100 21.56 22.94 -5.41
CA GLN A 100 20.77 23.48 -6.52
C GLN A 100 20.18 22.38 -7.40
N THR A 101 20.94 21.33 -7.73
CA THR A 101 20.48 20.21 -8.55
C THR A 101 19.43 19.40 -7.81
N VAL A 102 19.63 19.16 -6.52
CA VAL A 102 18.65 18.54 -5.61
C VAL A 102 17.36 19.34 -5.54
N ARG A 103 17.44 20.66 -5.34
CA ARG A 103 16.25 21.54 -5.34
C ARG A 103 15.52 21.53 -6.67
N ARG A 104 16.24 21.44 -7.79
CA ARG A 104 15.63 21.34 -9.13
C ARG A 104 14.94 19.99 -9.32
N TYR A 105 15.56 18.91 -8.87
CA TYR A 105 15.00 17.56 -8.94
C TYR A 105 13.64 17.47 -8.24
N ARG A 106 13.55 17.95 -6.99
CA ARG A 106 12.31 17.96 -6.18
C ARG A 106 11.19 18.86 -6.73
N ARG A 107 11.51 19.81 -7.63
CA ARG A 107 10.53 20.74 -8.23
C ARG A 107 9.95 20.25 -9.55
N GLN A 108 10.34 19.06 -10.01
CA GLN A 108 9.75 18.48 -11.20
C GLN A 108 8.27 18.21 -10.95
N LEU A 109 7.45 18.39 -11.99
CA LEU A 109 6.03 18.10 -11.91
C LEU A 109 5.80 16.60 -11.76
N ASP A 110 4.78 16.27 -10.96
CA ASP A 110 4.29 14.92 -10.77
C ASP A 110 3.89 14.30 -12.11
N ARG A 111 3.98 12.98 -12.18
CA ARG A 111 3.68 12.23 -13.40
C ARG A 111 2.73 11.08 -13.14
N ASP A 112 1.78 10.92 -14.04
CA ASP A 112 0.96 9.71 -14.08
C ASP A 112 1.83 8.51 -14.50
N ALA A 113 1.76 7.44 -13.71
CA ALA A 113 2.33 6.14 -14.04
C ALA A 113 1.40 5.02 -13.59
N LEU A 114 1.87 3.78 -13.79
CA LEU A 114 1.19 2.57 -13.40
C LEU A 114 2.02 1.86 -12.34
N LEU A 115 1.36 1.44 -11.27
CA LEU A 115 1.95 0.67 -10.19
C LEU A 115 1.47 -0.78 -10.27
N VAL A 116 2.38 -1.73 -10.08
CA VAL A 116 2.04 -3.16 -10.00
C VAL A 116 2.03 -3.57 -8.54
N LEU A 117 0.86 -4.02 -8.09
CA LEU A 117 0.65 -4.56 -6.75
C LEU A 117 0.62 -6.09 -6.82
N GLU A 118 1.42 -6.75 -6.02
CA GLU A 118 1.50 -8.20 -5.87
C GLU A 118 0.84 -8.62 -4.54
N LEU A 119 -0.15 -9.50 -4.62
CA LEU A 119 -0.79 -10.09 -3.45
C LEU A 119 -0.15 -11.42 -3.08
N ASP A 120 0.37 -11.52 -1.85
CA ASP A 120 0.81 -12.79 -1.23
C ASP A 120 1.74 -13.62 -2.15
N GLY A 121 2.67 -12.92 -2.79
CA GLY A 121 3.61 -13.48 -3.77
C GLY A 121 5.05 -13.55 -3.27
N PRO A 122 6.00 -13.79 -4.19
CA PRO A 122 7.43 -13.88 -3.87
C PRO A 122 8.00 -12.69 -3.09
N ALA A 123 7.49 -11.48 -3.32
CA ALA A 123 7.92 -10.31 -2.57
C ALA A 123 7.53 -10.43 -1.09
N TYR A 124 6.29 -10.82 -0.79
CA TYR A 124 5.84 -11.01 0.59
C TYR A 124 6.55 -12.18 1.27
N GLN A 125 6.74 -13.29 0.55
CA GLN A 125 7.47 -14.45 1.06
C GLN A 125 8.91 -14.12 1.42
N ARG A 126 9.53 -13.16 0.72
CA ARG A 126 10.87 -12.65 1.06
C ARG A 126 10.86 -11.92 2.40
N GLU A 127 9.92 -10.99 2.61
CA GLU A 127 9.77 -10.27 3.89
C GLU A 127 9.61 -11.23 5.07
N VAL A 128 8.71 -12.21 4.93
CA VAL A 128 8.49 -13.23 5.96
C VAL A 128 9.77 -14.04 6.20
N SER A 129 10.48 -14.44 5.15
CA SER A 129 11.72 -15.22 5.27
C SER A 129 12.83 -14.45 6.00
N MET A 130 12.95 -13.15 5.74
CA MET A 130 13.91 -12.28 6.43
C MET A 130 13.59 -12.18 7.92
N LEU A 131 12.31 -11.98 8.27
CA LEU A 131 11.89 -11.92 9.68
C LEU A 131 12.01 -13.27 10.41
N VAL A 132 11.76 -14.38 9.72
CA VAL A 132 12.00 -15.73 10.27
C VAL A 132 13.49 -15.91 10.59
N ALA A 133 14.38 -15.52 9.68
CA ALA A 133 15.83 -15.60 9.90
C ALA A 133 16.29 -14.70 11.06
N ALA A 134 15.80 -13.45 11.10
CA ALA A 134 16.11 -12.50 12.16
C ALA A 134 15.66 -13.00 13.54
N HIS A 135 14.45 -13.57 13.63
CA HIS A 135 13.94 -14.16 14.86
C HIS A 135 14.73 -15.38 15.31
N ALA A 136 15.10 -16.27 14.39
CA ALA A 136 15.94 -17.43 14.69
C ALA A 136 17.32 -17.03 15.24
N GLU A 137 17.93 -15.99 14.65
CA GLU A 137 19.23 -15.48 15.11
C GLU A 137 19.12 -14.80 16.48
N ALA A 138 18.10 -13.97 16.70
CA ALA A 138 17.87 -13.32 18.00
C ALA A 138 17.66 -14.37 19.11
N LEU A 139 16.91 -15.43 18.83
CA LEU A 139 16.76 -16.57 19.75
C LEU A 139 18.09 -17.27 20.02
N ARG A 140 18.91 -17.50 19.00
CA ARG A 140 20.23 -18.13 19.14
C ARG A 140 21.14 -17.30 20.06
N LEU A 141 21.17 -15.99 19.87
CA LEU A 141 21.94 -15.07 20.70
C LEU A 141 21.43 -15.05 22.15
N HIS A 142 20.11 -14.94 22.36
CA HIS A 142 19.53 -15.01 23.69
C HIS A 142 19.86 -16.32 24.42
N ASN A 143 19.76 -17.47 23.73
CA ASN A 143 20.11 -18.76 24.31
C ASN A 143 21.59 -18.90 24.66
N SER A 144 22.47 -18.15 23.98
CA SER A 144 23.91 -18.15 24.29
C SER A 144 24.24 -17.34 25.55
N VAL A 145 23.43 -16.32 25.89
CA VAL A 145 23.58 -15.50 27.10
C VAL A 145 22.19 -15.23 27.72
N PRO A 146 21.61 -16.21 28.46
CA PRO A 146 20.23 -16.13 28.96
C PRO A 146 19.95 -14.98 29.94
N ASP A 147 20.99 -14.56 30.68
CA ASP A 147 20.90 -13.50 31.68
C ASP A 147 20.90 -12.09 31.09
N SER A 148 21.23 -11.93 29.80
CA SER A 148 21.18 -10.62 29.14
C SER A 148 19.74 -10.17 28.91
N GLN A 149 19.37 -9.06 29.53
CA GLN A 149 18.08 -8.42 29.32
C GLN A 149 17.93 -7.92 27.87
N GLU A 150 18.98 -7.30 27.32
CA GLU A 150 18.97 -6.76 25.95
C GLU A 150 18.69 -7.86 24.91
N LEU A 151 19.33 -9.03 25.03
CA LEU A 151 19.10 -10.13 24.10
C LEU A 151 17.71 -10.76 24.25
N ARG A 152 17.16 -10.76 25.46
CA ARG A 152 15.79 -11.21 25.71
C ARG A 152 14.78 -10.26 25.06
N GLU A 153 14.98 -8.96 25.21
CA GLU A 153 14.15 -7.93 24.58
C GLU A 153 14.26 -8.01 23.04
N ALA A 154 15.48 -8.14 22.49
CA ALA A 154 15.70 -8.30 21.06
C ALA A 154 14.98 -9.54 20.48
N ALA A 155 15.05 -10.69 21.18
CA ALA A 155 14.31 -11.89 20.78
C ALA A 155 12.79 -11.68 20.81
N GLN A 156 12.27 -11.01 21.85
CA GLN A 156 10.84 -10.68 21.94
C GLN A 156 10.40 -9.71 20.84
N HIS A 157 11.21 -8.69 20.53
CA HIS A 157 10.94 -7.76 19.43
C HIS A 157 10.90 -8.48 18.08
N ALA A 158 11.87 -9.36 17.81
CA ALA A 158 11.88 -10.15 16.57
C ALA A 158 10.68 -11.10 16.47
N ALA A 159 10.26 -11.71 17.59
CA ALA A 159 9.05 -12.53 17.64
C ALA A 159 7.78 -11.71 17.33
N ASN A 160 7.66 -10.52 17.93
CA ASN A 160 6.53 -9.62 17.70
C ASN A 160 6.48 -9.11 16.25
N ALA A 161 7.63 -8.79 15.66
CA ALA A 161 7.73 -8.36 14.26
C ALA A 161 7.27 -9.48 13.30
N LEU A 162 7.69 -10.72 13.55
CA LEU A 162 7.24 -11.88 12.76
C LEU A 162 5.73 -12.13 12.91
N ASP A 163 5.18 -12.06 14.12
CA ASP A 163 3.74 -12.23 14.37
C ASP A 163 2.92 -11.14 13.66
N TYR A 164 3.37 -9.89 13.75
CA TYR A 164 2.77 -8.76 13.04
C TYR A 164 2.77 -8.99 11.52
N GLU A 165 3.91 -9.37 10.96
CA GLU A 165 4.07 -9.62 9.52
C GLU A 165 3.14 -10.73 9.03
N GLN A 166 2.99 -11.79 9.81
CA GLN A 166 2.19 -12.97 9.45
C GLN A 166 0.69 -12.74 9.62
N ARG A 167 0.27 -11.92 10.57
CA ARG A 167 -1.14 -11.80 10.97
C ARG A 167 -1.80 -10.47 10.61
N ARG A 168 -1.05 -9.38 10.58
CA ARG A 168 -1.60 -8.01 10.49
C ARG A 168 -1.09 -7.23 9.28
N ALA A 169 0.19 -7.33 8.95
CA ALA A 169 0.76 -6.58 7.85
C ALA A 169 0.07 -6.92 6.53
N SER A 170 -0.14 -5.92 5.67
CA SER A 170 -0.68 -6.14 4.34
C SER A 170 0.24 -7.06 3.53
N ARG A 171 -0.36 -8.05 2.85
CA ARG A 171 0.36 -8.93 1.90
C ARG A 171 0.44 -8.33 0.51
N LEU A 172 -0.12 -7.13 0.32
CA LEU A 172 -0.14 -6.42 -0.94
C LEU A 172 1.09 -5.52 -1.04
N LEU A 173 2.03 -5.89 -1.91
CA LEU A 173 3.30 -5.20 -2.08
C LEU A 173 3.39 -4.51 -3.45
N ALA A 174 3.90 -3.29 -3.48
CA ALA A 174 4.25 -2.61 -4.72
C ALA A 174 5.60 -3.16 -5.24
N VAL A 175 5.58 -3.85 -6.38
CA VAL A 175 6.74 -4.59 -6.91
C VAL A 175 7.36 -3.96 -8.15
N ASP A 176 6.62 -3.13 -8.88
CA ASP A 176 7.10 -2.50 -10.10
C ASP A 176 6.30 -1.24 -10.43
N VAL A 177 6.89 -0.37 -11.24
CA VAL A 177 6.28 0.85 -11.75
C VAL A 177 6.65 1.04 -13.21
N GLY A 178 5.70 1.50 -14.02
CA GLY A 178 5.93 1.69 -15.45
C GLY A 178 4.89 2.56 -16.12
N LEU A 179 5.08 2.84 -17.42
CA LEU A 179 4.20 3.70 -18.21
C LEU A 179 3.26 2.89 -19.13
N ASP A 180 3.64 1.67 -19.52
CA ASP A 180 2.90 0.84 -20.46
C ASP A 180 2.18 -0.31 -19.75
N GLN A 181 0.85 -0.25 -19.74
CA GLN A 181 -0.01 -1.26 -19.13
C GLN A 181 0.14 -2.64 -19.78
N GLN A 182 0.27 -2.70 -21.11
CA GLN A 182 0.38 -3.97 -21.83
C GLN A 182 1.73 -4.63 -21.55
N ALA A 183 2.81 -3.85 -21.55
CA ALA A 183 4.13 -4.32 -21.18
C ALA A 183 4.16 -4.88 -19.74
N LEU A 184 3.57 -4.14 -18.79
CA LEU A 184 3.44 -4.59 -17.41
C LEU A 184 2.60 -5.88 -17.31
N ARG A 185 1.46 -5.95 -18.01
CA ARG A 185 0.61 -7.16 -17.98
C ARG A 185 1.26 -8.37 -18.65
N MET A 186 2.11 -8.18 -19.66
CA MET A 186 2.93 -9.27 -20.22
C MET A 186 3.97 -9.78 -19.22
N ARG A 187 4.58 -8.88 -18.44
CA ARG A 187 5.54 -9.23 -17.38
C ARG A 187 4.88 -9.90 -16.17
N TYR A 188 3.67 -9.48 -15.84
CA TYR A 188 2.87 -9.96 -14.70
C TYR A 188 1.53 -10.56 -15.18
N PRO A 189 1.52 -11.75 -15.79
CA PRO A 189 0.34 -12.29 -16.47
C PRO A 189 -0.76 -12.80 -15.52
N ASP A 190 -0.41 -13.15 -14.28
CA ASP A 190 -1.37 -13.67 -13.28
C ASP A 190 -2.29 -12.55 -12.75
N ARG A 191 -3.53 -12.53 -13.24
CA ARG A 191 -4.57 -11.55 -12.89
C ARG A 191 -5.20 -11.79 -11.51
N ALA A 192 -4.96 -12.95 -10.90
CA ALA A 192 -5.43 -13.26 -9.56
C ALA A 192 -4.44 -12.83 -8.46
N ARG A 193 -3.20 -12.54 -8.87
CA ARG A 193 -2.09 -12.16 -7.98
C ARG A 193 -1.61 -10.73 -8.17
N TYR A 194 -1.58 -10.26 -9.42
CA TYR A 194 -1.07 -8.93 -9.75
C TYR A 194 -2.20 -8.01 -10.20
N ALA A 195 -2.29 -6.85 -9.56
CA ALA A 195 -3.14 -5.74 -9.99
C ALA A 195 -2.31 -4.58 -10.51
N ILE A 196 -2.74 -4.00 -11.63
CA ILE A 196 -2.14 -2.77 -12.17
C ILE A 196 -3.06 -1.61 -11.81
N VAL A 197 -2.51 -0.58 -11.17
CA VAL A 197 -3.28 0.57 -10.69
C VAL A 197 -2.67 1.88 -11.19
N ARG A 198 -3.50 2.93 -11.32
CA ARG A 198 -2.99 4.27 -11.63
C ARG A 198 -2.32 4.87 -10.40
N SER A 199 -1.17 5.48 -10.61
CA SER A 199 -0.42 6.17 -9.57
C SER A 199 0.11 7.50 -10.06
N ILE A 200 0.32 8.42 -9.12
CA ILE A 200 0.99 9.69 -9.32
C ILE A 200 2.38 9.57 -8.68
N ILE A 201 3.41 9.81 -9.48
CA ILE A 201 4.81 9.70 -9.06
C ILE A 201 5.34 11.09 -8.73
N GLU A 202 5.89 11.24 -7.53
CA GLU A 202 6.50 12.48 -7.04
C GLU A 202 8.02 12.32 -6.94
N ALA A 203 8.76 13.34 -7.36
CA ALA A 203 10.21 13.38 -7.21
C ALA A 203 10.59 13.71 -5.76
N GLN A 204 11.25 12.78 -5.08
CA GLN A 204 11.64 12.92 -3.68
C GLN A 204 13.16 12.83 -3.50
N VAL A 205 13.63 13.43 -2.42
CA VAL A 205 15.04 13.44 -2.07
C VAL A 205 15.16 13.17 -0.59
N SER A 206 16.02 12.22 -0.24
CA SER A 206 16.43 11.93 1.13
C SER A 206 17.90 12.27 1.33
N SER A 207 18.30 12.52 2.58
CA SER A 207 19.70 12.56 3.00
C SER A 207 19.99 11.35 3.85
N VAL A 208 21.00 10.57 3.49
CA VAL A 208 21.38 9.35 4.23
C VAL A 208 22.80 9.49 4.74
N ALA A 209 23.05 8.98 5.94
CA ALA A 209 24.36 8.99 6.55
C ALA A 209 25.30 8.09 5.72
N ILE A 210 26.54 8.53 5.55
CA ILE A 210 27.58 7.71 4.95
C ILE A 210 28.32 7.04 6.09
N ASP A 211 28.32 5.70 6.13
CA ASP A 211 29.08 4.96 7.12
C ASP A 211 30.57 5.32 7.08
N TRP A 212 31.15 5.44 8.28
CA TRP A 212 32.59 5.61 8.44
C TRP A 212 33.26 4.24 8.36
N THR A 213 34.08 4.05 7.34
CA THR A 213 34.78 2.77 7.11
C THR A 213 36.19 2.74 7.73
N GLY A 214 36.58 3.75 8.52
CA GLY A 214 37.88 3.81 9.17
C GLY A 214 37.85 3.31 10.62
N GLU A 215 39.02 3.20 11.24
CA GLU A 215 39.13 2.85 12.66
C GLU A 215 38.87 4.08 13.56
N GLY A 216 38.13 3.88 14.66
CA GLY A 216 37.84 4.92 15.65
C GLY A 216 36.61 5.78 15.35
N GLU A 217 36.45 6.87 16.09
CA GLU A 217 35.36 7.83 15.88
C GLU A 217 35.49 8.49 14.49
N ASP A 218 34.37 8.68 13.80
CA ASP A 218 34.32 9.34 12.49
C ASP A 218 34.92 10.75 12.59
N PRO A 219 36.08 11.04 11.97
CA PRO A 219 36.75 12.33 12.07
C PRO A 219 36.14 13.37 11.12
N ARG A 220 35.19 12.99 10.24
CA ARG A 220 34.58 13.90 9.28
C ARG A 220 33.68 14.92 9.97
N PRO A 221 33.66 16.18 9.52
CA PRO A 221 32.68 17.15 9.99
C PRO A 221 31.25 16.71 9.60
N ASP A 222 30.25 17.09 10.41
CA ASP A 222 28.85 16.66 10.23
C ASP A 222 28.31 16.87 8.80
N ASN A 223 28.70 17.95 8.13
CA ASN A 223 28.27 18.26 6.76
C ASN A 223 28.84 17.32 5.68
N GLN A 224 29.81 16.46 6.03
CA GLN A 224 30.41 15.46 5.16
C GLN A 224 29.98 14.03 5.52
N ARG A 225 29.13 13.88 6.55
CA ARG A 225 28.59 12.59 6.98
C ARG A 225 27.32 12.19 6.24
N TRP A 226 26.79 13.04 5.36
CA TRP A 226 25.53 12.81 4.67
C TRP A 226 25.70 12.92 3.17
N THR A 227 25.03 12.04 2.43
CA THR A 227 24.88 12.14 0.97
C THR A 227 23.41 12.28 0.59
N TRP A 228 23.16 12.98 -0.52
CA TRP A 228 21.83 13.06 -1.09
C TRP A 228 21.51 11.77 -1.84
N GLN A 229 20.30 11.26 -1.65
CA GLN A 229 19.74 10.19 -2.43
C GLN A 229 18.52 10.71 -3.17
N LEU A 230 18.45 10.39 -4.46
CA LEU A 230 17.36 10.78 -5.34
C LEU A 230 16.46 9.58 -5.59
N GLY A 231 15.16 9.83 -5.68
CA GLY A 231 14.20 8.80 -6.00
C GLY A 231 12.81 9.39 -6.08
N GLY A 232 11.81 8.55 -5.85
CA GLY A 232 10.44 9.00 -5.82
C GLY A 232 9.58 8.22 -4.85
N SER A 233 8.39 8.76 -4.67
CA SER A 233 7.28 8.08 -4.03
C SER A 233 6.15 7.92 -5.04
N ALA A 234 5.20 7.05 -4.70
CA ALA A 234 4.03 6.80 -5.51
C ALA A 234 2.78 6.98 -4.65
N ASP A 235 1.87 7.84 -5.08
CA ASP A 235 0.55 8.01 -4.49
C ASP A 235 -0.51 7.35 -5.38
N THR A 236 -1.54 6.75 -4.79
CA THR A 236 -2.61 6.09 -5.55
C THR A 236 -3.99 6.58 -5.07
N PRO A 237 -4.41 7.79 -5.49
CA PRO A 237 -5.64 8.41 -4.97
C PRO A 237 -6.89 7.54 -5.15
N GLY A 238 -6.95 6.74 -6.23
CA GLY A 238 -8.06 5.83 -6.51
C GLY A 238 -8.19 4.66 -5.54
N LEU A 239 -7.19 4.43 -4.69
CA LEU A 239 -7.13 3.37 -3.70
C LEU A 239 -7.42 3.86 -2.27
N HIS A 240 -7.51 5.17 -2.06
CA HIS A 240 -7.73 5.77 -0.74
C HIS A 240 -9.16 5.66 -0.23
N SER A 241 -10.13 5.48 -1.14
CA SER A 241 -11.55 5.41 -0.80
C SER A 241 -12.29 4.52 -1.79
N LEU A 242 -12.35 3.23 -1.47
CA LEU A 242 -13.18 2.25 -2.15
C LEU A 242 -14.54 2.21 -1.44
N ASN A 243 -15.56 2.81 -2.05
CA ASN A 243 -16.91 2.77 -1.53
C ASN A 243 -17.43 1.33 -1.48
N LEU A 244 -17.90 0.90 -0.31
CA LEU A 244 -18.62 -0.36 -0.16
C LEU A 244 -20.08 -0.17 -0.58
N PRO A 245 -20.58 -0.88 -1.60
CA PRO A 245 -21.99 -0.83 -1.96
C PRO A 245 -22.93 -1.13 -0.80
N GLN A 246 -24.05 -0.40 -0.76
CA GLN A 246 -25.05 -0.43 0.31
C GLN A 246 -25.52 -1.85 0.68
N ARG A 247 -25.62 -2.75 -0.31
CA ARG A 247 -26.02 -4.16 -0.09
C ARG A 247 -25.16 -4.91 0.92
N TRP A 248 -23.93 -4.45 1.16
CA TRP A 248 -22.98 -5.08 2.08
C TRP A 248 -22.83 -4.35 3.41
N HIS A 249 -23.51 -3.23 3.62
CA HIS A 249 -23.39 -2.47 4.87
C HIS A 249 -23.85 -3.29 6.08
N ALA A 250 -25.03 -3.91 5.99
CA ALA A 250 -25.53 -4.77 7.07
C ALA A 250 -24.61 -5.97 7.36
N THR A 251 -24.09 -6.61 6.30
CA THR A 251 -23.10 -7.70 6.43
C THR A 251 -21.86 -7.21 7.14
N PHE A 252 -21.29 -6.09 6.69
CA PHE A 252 -20.10 -5.50 7.26
C PHE A 252 -20.30 -5.08 8.73
N ASP A 253 -21.46 -4.52 9.07
CA ASP A 253 -21.82 -4.14 10.45
C ASP A 253 -21.93 -5.33 11.39
N SER A 254 -22.36 -6.49 10.88
CA SER A 254 -22.47 -7.73 11.66
C SER A 254 -21.14 -8.45 11.90
N LEU A 255 -20.06 -8.04 11.23
CA LEU A 255 -18.77 -8.72 11.34
C LEU A 255 -18.18 -8.59 12.73
N LEU A 256 -17.53 -9.67 13.17
CA LEU A 256 -16.75 -9.70 14.39
C LEU A 256 -15.59 -8.71 14.29
N GLN A 257 -15.47 -7.86 15.30
CA GLN A 257 -14.29 -7.02 15.51
C GLN A 257 -13.22 -7.85 16.23
N GLN A 258 -11.97 -7.72 15.80
CA GLN A 258 -10.85 -8.29 16.56
C GLN A 258 -10.73 -7.54 17.89
N GLY A 259 -10.89 -8.25 19.01
CA GLY A 259 -10.92 -7.66 20.34
C GLY A 259 -9.59 -7.07 20.81
N GLU A 260 -9.65 -5.81 21.22
CA GLU A 260 -8.93 -5.11 22.29
C GLU A 260 -7.92 -5.94 23.10
N GLN A 261 -6.64 -5.91 22.70
CA GLN A 261 -5.50 -6.14 23.59
C GLN A 261 -4.18 -5.75 22.91
N SER A 262 -3.87 -4.45 22.90
CA SER A 262 -2.56 -3.91 23.31
C SER A 262 -2.49 -2.40 23.14
N VAL A 263 -1.82 -1.80 24.10
CA VAL A 263 -1.60 -0.38 24.31
C VAL A 263 -0.75 0.16 23.14
N VAL A 264 -1.22 1.25 22.53
CA VAL A 264 -0.63 2.00 21.40
C VAL A 264 -0.83 1.37 20.02
N ASP A 265 -2.01 1.52 19.40
CA ASP A 265 -2.09 1.93 17.99
C ASP A 265 -3.53 2.20 17.50
N TYR A 266 -3.69 3.14 16.58
CA TYR A 266 -4.99 3.60 16.03
C TYR A 266 -5.68 2.59 15.08
N LEU A 267 -5.37 1.29 15.18
CA LEU A 267 -5.78 0.24 14.24
C LEU A 267 -6.60 -0.91 14.90
N SER A 268 -7.00 -0.76 16.16
CA SER A 268 -7.59 -1.84 16.98
C SER A 268 -9.00 -2.31 16.60
N ASP A 269 -9.64 -1.72 15.58
CA ASP A 269 -11.05 -1.99 15.23
C ASP A 269 -11.21 -2.75 13.90
N GLN A 270 -10.22 -3.57 13.52
CA GLN A 270 -10.32 -4.33 12.26
C GLN A 270 -11.37 -5.45 12.38
N LYS A 271 -12.37 -5.40 11.50
CA LYS A 271 -13.37 -6.46 11.32
C LYS A 271 -12.78 -7.59 10.49
N LEU A 272 -13.16 -8.81 10.78
CA LEU A 272 -12.65 -10.00 10.09
C LEU A 272 -13.51 -10.32 8.86
N PHE A 273 -12.95 -10.10 7.66
CA PHE A 273 -13.66 -10.35 6.41
C PHE A 273 -12.73 -10.75 5.28
N SER A 274 -13.34 -11.27 4.22
CA SER A 274 -12.70 -11.39 2.93
C SER A 274 -13.57 -10.74 1.86
N ALA A 275 -12.93 -10.06 0.91
CA ALA A 275 -13.59 -9.36 -0.17
C ALA A 275 -12.91 -9.72 -1.50
N GLU A 276 -13.71 -9.98 -2.53
CA GLU A 276 -13.21 -10.03 -3.90
C GLU A 276 -13.27 -8.61 -4.48
N VAL A 277 -12.12 -8.09 -4.90
CA VAL A 277 -12.02 -6.77 -5.54
C VAL A 277 -11.51 -6.94 -6.96
N ALA A 278 -12.28 -6.44 -7.92
CA ALA A 278 -11.93 -6.43 -9.33
C ALA A 278 -11.39 -5.07 -9.74
N PHE A 279 -10.40 -5.06 -10.64
CA PHE A 279 -9.85 -3.89 -11.29
C PHE A 279 -10.25 -3.91 -12.76
N GLY A 280 -10.82 -2.81 -13.23
CA GLY A 280 -11.41 -2.76 -14.56
C GLY A 280 -10.47 -2.23 -15.62
N ARG A 281 -11.02 -2.02 -16.82
CA ARG A 281 -10.27 -1.47 -17.96
C ARG A 281 -9.70 -0.07 -17.72
N ARG A 282 -10.31 0.70 -16.81
CA ARG A 282 -9.81 2.03 -16.39
C ARG A 282 -8.91 1.95 -15.15
N LEU A 283 -8.59 0.74 -14.69
CA LEU A 283 -7.82 0.46 -13.47
C LEU A 283 -8.52 0.95 -12.19
N GLU A 284 -9.83 1.22 -12.28
CA GLU A 284 -10.65 1.63 -11.14
C GLU A 284 -11.23 0.37 -10.47
N PRO A 285 -11.01 0.19 -9.15
CA PRO A 285 -11.45 -1.00 -8.45
C PRO A 285 -12.94 -0.96 -8.06
N TRP A 286 -13.56 -2.13 -7.92
CA TRP A 286 -14.85 -2.27 -7.25
C TRP A 286 -14.96 -3.62 -6.52
N PHE A 287 -15.76 -3.63 -5.46
CA PHE A 287 -16.14 -4.85 -4.75
C PHE A 287 -17.03 -5.74 -5.63
N VAL A 288 -16.64 -7.00 -5.78
CA VAL A 288 -17.40 -8.06 -6.43
C VAL A 288 -18.17 -8.85 -5.37
N ASP A 289 -17.50 -9.20 -4.27
CA ASP A 289 -18.06 -9.96 -3.16
C ASP A 289 -17.51 -9.51 -1.79
N LEU A 290 -18.26 -9.80 -0.73
CA LEU A 290 -17.86 -9.59 0.67
C LEU A 290 -18.44 -10.71 1.54
N SER A 291 -17.57 -11.39 2.29
CA SER A 291 -17.94 -12.47 3.20
C SER A 291 -17.24 -12.33 4.56
N ALA A 292 -17.87 -12.86 5.60
CA ALA A 292 -17.25 -12.98 6.91
C ALA A 292 -16.13 -14.01 6.86
N ARG A 293 -15.00 -13.71 7.50
CA ARG A 293 -13.89 -14.66 7.62
C ARG A 293 -14.05 -15.44 8.92
N GLU A 294 -14.19 -16.75 8.84
CA GLU A 294 -14.10 -17.60 10.03
C GLU A 294 -12.65 -17.63 10.51
N VAL A 295 -12.43 -17.17 11.74
CA VAL A 295 -11.14 -17.38 12.42
C VAL A 295 -11.09 -18.86 12.76
N SER A 296 -10.34 -19.64 11.97
CA SER A 296 -9.91 -20.95 12.45
C SER A 296 -9.10 -20.72 13.70
N ALA A 297 -9.65 -21.12 14.86
CA ALA A 297 -8.95 -21.09 16.13
C ALA A 297 -7.70 -21.97 15.99
N SER A 298 -6.55 -21.34 15.73
CA SER A 298 -5.26 -21.99 15.92
C SER A 298 -5.24 -22.46 17.37
N GLN A 299 -5.09 -23.78 17.53
CA GLN A 299 -5.11 -24.49 18.79
C GLN A 299 -4.25 -23.75 19.84
N PRO A 300 -4.73 -23.56 21.08
CA PRO A 300 -3.89 -23.03 22.14
C PRO A 300 -2.67 -23.94 22.25
N THR A 301 -1.49 -23.35 22.11
CA THR A 301 -0.23 -24.00 22.42
C THR A 301 -0.36 -24.59 23.81
N THR A 302 -0.33 -25.92 23.85
CA THR A 302 -0.32 -26.70 25.08
C THR A 302 0.73 -26.10 26.01
N LYS A 303 0.28 -25.51 27.12
CA LYS A 303 1.15 -25.24 28.26
C LYS A 303 1.77 -26.58 28.65
N VAL A 304 3.04 -26.77 28.33
CA VAL A 304 3.84 -27.84 28.90
C VAL A 304 3.99 -27.49 30.38
N GLN A 305 3.42 -28.35 31.23
CA GLN A 305 3.66 -28.37 32.67
C GLN A 305 5.07 -28.86 32.97
#